data_AF-A0A9D6JH77-F1
#
_entry.id   AF-A0A9D6JH77-F1
#
_cell.length_a   1.000
_cell.length_b   1.000
_cell.length_c   1.000
_cell.angle_alpha   90.00
_cell.angle_beta   90.00
_cell.angle_gamma   90.00
#
_symmetry.space_group_name_H-M   'P 1'
#
loop_
_entity.id
_entity.type
_entity.pdbx_description
1 polymer ?
#
loop_
_entity_poly.entity_id
_entity_poly.type
_entity_poly.pdbx_seq_one_letter_code
_entity_poly.pdbx_strand_id
1 'polypeptide(L)'
;PEGCSYRMAVVSMKKQYPGHAKRVMMGVWSFLRQFMYTKFVIVVDDDINVRDWKDVIWAMTTRMDPARDTTIIENTPIDYLDFASPVSGLGSKIGFDATNKLPGESTREWGKPIVMDENIKRRVDDMWAQLKIFE
;
A
#
# COMPACT_ATOMS: atom_id res chain seq x y z
N PRO A 1 -13.53 6.40 -8.94
CA PRO A 1 -12.09 6.11 -9.16
C PRO A 1 -11.90 4.65 -9.62
N GLU A 2 -10.74 4.36 -10.19
CA GLU A 2 -10.33 3.12 -10.87
C GLU A 2 -10.61 1.83 -10.10
N GLY A 3 -10.52 1.83 -8.76
CA GLY A 3 -10.83 0.68 -7.90
C GLY A 3 -12.32 0.51 -7.57
N CYS A 4 -13.21 0.96 -8.44
CA CYS A 4 -14.67 1.01 -8.21
C CYS A 4 -15.04 1.64 -6.85
N SER A 5 -14.28 2.65 -6.41
CA SER A 5 -14.43 3.37 -5.13
C SER A 5 -14.16 2.59 -3.83
N TYR A 6 -14.30 1.25 -3.79
CA TYR A 6 -14.13 0.47 -2.54
C TYR A 6 -13.38 -0.87 -2.69
N ARG A 7 -13.11 -1.35 -3.91
CA ARG A 7 -12.57 -2.72 -4.11
C ARG A 7 -11.09 -2.84 -3.79
N MET A 8 -10.36 -1.72 -3.78
CA MET A 8 -8.96 -1.65 -3.41
C MET A 8 -8.70 -0.51 -2.43
N ALA A 9 -7.85 -0.75 -1.44
CA ALA A 9 -7.31 0.26 -0.55
C ALA A 9 -5.77 0.23 -0.59
N VAL A 10 -5.16 1.42 -0.60
CA VAL A 10 -3.73 1.59 -0.33
C VAL A 10 -3.61 2.30 1.02
N VAL A 11 -2.85 1.71 1.94
CA VAL A 11 -2.71 2.18 3.31
C VAL A 11 -1.26 2.49 3.58
N SER A 12 -0.99 3.76 3.89
CA SER A 12 0.32 4.20 4.36
C SER A 12 0.37 4.16 5.89
N MET A 13 1.48 3.69 6.45
CA MET A 13 1.65 3.52 7.89
C MET A 13 3.09 3.80 8.35
N LYS A 14 3.22 4.12 9.64
CA LYS A 14 4.51 4.15 10.32
C LYS A 14 4.77 2.77 10.94
N LYS A 15 5.61 1.96 10.30
CA LYS A 15 5.95 0.61 10.79
C LYS A 15 6.73 0.68 12.10
N GLN A 16 6.45 -0.23 13.03
CA GLN A 16 7.01 -0.21 14.39
C GLN A 16 7.59 -1.56 14.81
N TYR A 17 7.15 -2.66 14.19
CA TYR A 17 7.62 -4.02 14.50
C TYR A 17 7.43 -4.97 13.31
N PRO A 18 8.16 -6.09 13.26
CA PRO A 18 7.94 -7.16 12.27
C PRO A 18 6.49 -7.66 12.24
N GLY A 19 5.91 -7.79 11.05
CA GLY A 19 4.54 -8.25 10.84
C GLY A 19 3.45 -7.18 11.06
N HIS A 20 3.81 -5.93 11.33
CA HIS A 20 2.84 -4.85 11.62
C HIS A 20 1.85 -4.63 10.45
N ALA A 21 2.30 -4.77 9.20
CA ALA A 21 1.43 -4.63 8.02
C ALA A 21 0.25 -5.63 8.02
N LYS A 22 0.46 -6.87 8.47
CA LYS A 22 -0.61 -7.88 8.56
C LYS A 22 -1.71 -7.44 9.53
N ARG A 23 -1.34 -6.82 10.66
CA ARG A 23 -2.31 -6.28 11.63
C ARG A 23 -3.16 -5.19 10.99
N VAL A 24 -2.56 -4.31 10.19
CA VAL A 24 -3.27 -3.26 9.46
C VAL A 24 -4.21 -3.85 8.42
N MET A 25 -3.78 -4.84 7.63
CA MET A 25 -4.63 -5.54 6.65
C MET A 25 -5.88 -6.12 7.31
N MET A 26 -5.71 -6.87 8.42
CA MET A 26 -6.83 -7.44 9.17
C MET A 26 -7.74 -6.35 9.74
N GLY A 27 -7.18 -5.23 10.18
CA GLY A 27 -7.94 -4.06 10.62
C GLY A 27 -8.82 -3.48 9.52
N VAL A 28 -8.28 -3.29 8.31
CA VAL A 28 -9.04 -2.81 7.15
C VAL A 28 -10.23 -3.72 6.85
N TRP A 29 -10.02 -5.04 6.90
CA TRP A 29 -11.08 -6.01 6.57
C TRP A 29 -12.12 -6.24 7.66
N SER A 30 -11.87 -5.79 8.90
CA SER A 30 -12.74 -6.13 10.04
C SER A 30 -13.32 -4.93 10.79
N PHE A 31 -12.62 -3.80 10.82
CA PHE A 31 -12.96 -2.72 11.75
C PHE A 31 -14.18 -1.91 11.32
N LEU A 32 -14.21 -1.44 10.07
CA LEU A 32 -15.31 -0.65 9.54
C LEU A 32 -16.08 -1.42 8.46
N ARG A 33 -17.41 -1.42 8.57
CA ARG A 33 -18.30 -2.09 7.60
C ARG A 33 -18.07 -1.63 6.16
N GLN A 34 -17.69 -0.36 5.97
CA GLN A 34 -17.42 0.23 4.65
C GLN A 34 -16.28 -0.48 3.88
N PHE A 35 -15.34 -1.11 4.58
CA PHE A 35 -14.15 -1.75 4.00
C PHE A 35 -14.19 -3.29 4.03
N MET A 36 -15.27 -3.88 4.55
CA MET A 36 -15.41 -5.34 4.64
C MET A 36 -15.39 -6.05 3.28
N TYR A 37 -15.78 -5.36 2.20
CA TYR A 37 -15.77 -5.90 0.83
C TYR A 37 -14.56 -5.48 0.01
N THR A 38 -13.62 -4.72 0.59
CA THR A 38 -12.36 -4.39 -0.08
C THR A 38 -11.55 -5.67 -0.31
N LYS A 39 -11.33 -6.00 -1.57
CA LYS A 39 -10.67 -7.24 -2.01
C LYS A 39 -9.15 -7.15 -1.93
N PHE A 40 -8.62 -5.98 -2.26
CA PHE A 40 -7.19 -5.75 -2.41
C PHE A 40 -6.74 -4.69 -1.39
N VAL A 41 -5.73 -5.02 -0.58
CA VAL A 41 -5.12 -4.06 0.35
C VAL A 41 -3.61 -4.02 0.10
N ILE A 42 -3.08 -2.85 -0.21
CA ILE A 42 -1.63 -2.64 -0.31
C ILE A 42 -1.21 -1.80 0.89
N VAL A 43 -0.25 -2.30 1.67
CA VAL A 43 0.29 -1.58 2.83
C VAL A 43 1.69 -1.09 2.49
N VAL A 44 1.92 0.20 2.65
CA VAL A 44 3.18 0.90 2.36
C VAL A 44 3.63 1.73 3.58
N ASP A 45 4.89 2.15 3.60
CA ASP A 45 5.39 3.05 4.64
C ASP A 45 4.88 4.51 4.45
N ASP A 46 5.23 5.40 5.36
CA ASP A 46 4.82 6.82 5.39
C ASP A 46 5.57 7.71 4.40
N ASP A 47 6.60 7.18 3.73
CA ASP A 47 7.33 7.85 2.66
C ASP A 47 6.67 7.71 1.28
N ILE A 48 5.58 6.94 1.17
CA ILE A 48 4.89 6.65 -0.09
C ILE A 48 3.62 7.49 -0.21
N ASN A 49 3.48 8.26 -1.29
CA ASN A 49 2.21 8.91 -1.62
C ASN A 49 1.20 7.89 -2.16
N VAL A 50 0.24 7.49 -1.32
CA VAL A 50 -0.80 6.50 -1.68
C VAL A 50 -1.75 6.91 -2.81
N ARG A 51 -1.72 8.18 -3.22
CA ARG A 51 -2.53 8.70 -4.34
C ARG A 51 -1.75 8.80 -5.65
N ASP A 52 -0.44 8.55 -5.64
CA ASP A 52 0.38 8.45 -6.83
C ASP A 52 0.76 6.98 -7.09
N TRP A 53 0.25 6.43 -8.19
CA TRP A 53 0.53 5.06 -8.58
C TRP A 53 2.00 4.79 -8.85
N LYS A 54 2.80 5.80 -9.24
CA LYS A 54 4.24 5.63 -9.43
C LYS A 54 4.93 5.23 -8.12
N ASP A 55 4.59 5.91 -7.03
CA ASP A 55 5.11 5.63 -5.69
C ASP A 55 4.66 4.26 -5.19
N VAL A 56 3.37 3.94 -5.35
CA VAL A 56 2.82 2.65 -4.89
C VAL A 56 3.45 1.47 -5.63
N ILE A 57 3.57 1.56 -6.96
CA ILE A 57 4.19 0.52 -7.77
C ILE A 57 5.69 0.41 -7.48
N TRP A 58 6.39 1.52 -7.25
CA TRP A 58 7.78 1.50 -6.83
C TRP A 58 7.96 0.76 -5.50
N ALA A 59 7.12 1.05 -4.49
CA ALA A 59 7.16 0.34 -3.22
C ALA A 59 6.91 -1.17 -3.39
N MET A 60 5.89 -1.56 -4.17
CA MET A 60 5.58 -2.97 -4.42
C MET A 60 6.74 -3.71 -5.11
N THR A 61 7.34 -3.11 -6.14
CA THR A 61 8.36 -3.76 -6.96
C THR A 61 9.75 -3.80 -6.32
N THR A 62 10.01 -2.95 -5.32
CA THR A 62 11.33 -2.86 -4.67
C THR A 62 11.35 -3.40 -3.24
N ARG A 63 10.21 -3.41 -2.54
CA ARG A 63 10.13 -3.80 -1.12
C ARG A 63 9.46 -5.14 -0.87
N MET A 64 8.94 -5.81 -1.92
CA MET A 64 8.22 -7.08 -1.78
C MET A 64 8.95 -8.27 -2.40
N ASP A 65 8.89 -9.38 -1.69
CA ASP A 65 8.95 -10.71 -2.29
C ASP A 65 7.51 -11.25 -2.45
N PRO A 66 7.05 -11.59 -3.67
CA PRO A 66 5.64 -11.93 -3.89
C PRO A 66 5.12 -13.09 -3.04
N ALA A 67 5.91 -14.14 -2.82
CA ALA A 67 5.47 -15.32 -2.09
C ALA A 67 5.42 -15.06 -0.57
N ARG A 68 6.44 -14.37 -0.03
CA ARG A 68 6.55 -14.07 1.40
C ARG A 68 5.57 -12.98 1.85
N ASP A 69 5.40 -11.94 1.02
CA ASP A 69 4.77 -10.68 1.43
C ASP A 69 3.32 -10.53 0.94
N THR A 70 2.78 -11.56 0.29
CA THR A 70 1.37 -11.64 -0.07
C THR A 70 0.61 -12.47 0.94
N THR A 71 -0.52 -11.96 1.42
CA THR A 71 -1.45 -12.68 2.29
C THR A 71 -2.76 -12.90 1.56
N ILE A 72 -3.18 -14.16 1.40
CA ILE A 72 -4.47 -14.51 0.80
C ILE A 72 -5.35 -15.10 1.89
N ILE A 73 -6.60 -14.63 1.98
CA ILE A 73 -7.63 -15.20 2.84
C ILE A 73 -8.79 -15.63 1.95
N GLU A 74 -9.10 -16.92 1.98
CA GLU A 74 -10.19 -17.50 1.20
C GLU A 74 -11.50 -17.47 1.98
N ASN A 75 -12.62 -17.69 1.28
CA ASN A 75 -13.96 -17.85 1.88
C ASN A 75 -14.38 -16.66 2.76
N THR A 76 -14.14 -15.44 2.28
CA THR A 76 -14.53 -14.19 2.92
C THR A 76 -15.77 -13.58 2.28
N PRO A 77 -16.57 -12.78 3.02
CA PRO A 77 -17.71 -12.06 2.46
C PRO A 77 -17.30 -11.08 1.35
N ILE A 78 -17.98 -11.13 0.21
CA ILE A 78 -17.78 -10.25 -0.95
C ILE A 78 -19.13 -9.70 -1.41
N ASP A 79 -19.13 -8.59 -2.13
CA ASP A 79 -20.31 -8.04 -2.78
C ASP A 79 -20.97 -9.08 -3.70
N TYR A 80 -22.28 -9.29 -3.55
CA TYR A 80 -23.04 -10.28 -4.31
C TYR A 80 -23.09 -9.98 -5.82
N LEU A 81 -22.89 -8.72 -6.22
CA LEU A 81 -22.81 -8.27 -7.61
C LEU A 81 -21.42 -8.47 -8.24
N ASP A 82 -20.41 -8.85 -7.45
CA ASP A 82 -19.08 -9.07 -7.96
C ASP A 82 -18.96 -10.45 -8.61
N PHE A 83 -19.25 -10.49 -9.91
CA PHE A 83 -19.20 -11.69 -10.75
C PHE A 83 -17.80 -12.31 -10.91
N ALA A 84 -16.74 -11.64 -10.47
CA ALA A 84 -15.39 -12.22 -10.47
C ALA A 84 -15.14 -13.11 -9.24
N SER A 85 -16.08 -13.15 -8.27
CA SER A 85 -16.06 -14.12 -7.18
C SER A 85 -16.50 -15.51 -7.66
N PRO A 86 -15.95 -16.60 -7.10
CA PRO A 86 -16.32 -17.96 -7.51
C PRO A 86 -17.77 -18.32 -7.16
N VAL A 87 -18.30 -17.75 -6.07
CA VAL A 87 -19.68 -17.93 -5.60
C VAL A 87 -20.23 -16.57 -5.19
N SER A 88 -21.48 -16.26 -5.56
CA SER A 88 -22.10 -14.99 -5.17
C SER A 88 -22.06 -14.79 -3.65
N GLY A 89 -21.53 -13.66 -3.21
CA GLY A 89 -21.38 -13.31 -1.79
C GLY A 89 -20.12 -13.86 -1.12
N LEU A 90 -19.34 -14.73 -1.77
CA LEU A 90 -18.19 -15.42 -1.17
C LEU A 90 -16.98 -15.47 -2.12
N GLY A 91 -15.83 -15.00 -1.64
CA GLY A 91 -14.60 -15.03 -2.41
C GLY A 91 -13.35 -14.85 -1.56
N SER A 92 -12.22 -14.54 -2.19
CA SER A 92 -10.97 -14.30 -1.48
C SER A 92 -10.64 -12.81 -1.36
N LYS A 93 -9.76 -12.51 -0.41
CA LYS A 93 -9.10 -11.20 -0.24
C LYS A 93 -7.60 -11.39 -0.30
N ILE A 94 -6.91 -10.37 -0.78
CA ILE A 94 -5.46 -10.37 -0.93
C ILE A 94 -4.87 -9.08 -0.36
N GLY A 95 -3.85 -9.25 0.46
CA GLY A 95 -3.08 -8.19 1.09
C GLY A 95 -1.63 -8.25 0.61
N PHE A 96 -1.06 -7.09 0.29
CA PHE A 96 0.32 -6.92 -0.16
C PHE A 96 1.08 -6.08 0.86
N ASP A 97 2.10 -6.66 1.50
CA ASP A 97 2.99 -5.94 2.40
C ASP A 97 4.17 -5.35 1.62
N ALA A 98 3.98 -4.13 1.12
CA ALA A 98 4.99 -3.33 0.43
C ALA A 98 5.78 -2.41 1.39
N THR A 99 5.79 -2.69 2.70
CA THR A 99 6.61 -1.94 3.66
C THR A 99 8.06 -2.40 3.64
N ASN A 100 8.97 -1.56 4.15
CA ASN A 100 10.34 -1.94 4.41
C ASN A 100 10.40 -3.14 5.37
N LYS A 101 11.28 -4.09 5.07
CA LYS A 101 11.41 -5.32 5.87
C LYS A 101 12.44 -5.14 6.97
N LEU A 102 12.01 -5.38 8.20
CA LEU A 102 12.80 -5.27 9.41
C LEU A 102 13.56 -6.59 9.69
N PRO A 103 14.56 -6.58 10.59
CA PRO A 103 15.17 -7.80 11.08
C PRO A 103 14.11 -8.79 11.59
N GLY A 104 14.20 -10.03 11.14
CA GLY A 104 13.21 -11.09 11.40
C GLY A 104 12.20 -11.31 10.27
N GLU A 105 11.98 -10.32 9.40
CA GLU A 105 11.21 -10.49 8.14
C GLU A 105 12.13 -10.78 6.94
N SER A 106 13.36 -10.27 7.01
CA SER A 106 14.43 -10.53 6.05
C SER A 106 15.76 -10.67 6.79
N THR A 107 16.65 -11.50 6.27
CA THR A 107 18.04 -11.64 6.74
C THR A 107 19.04 -10.80 5.91
N ARG A 108 18.56 -10.15 4.85
CA ARG A 108 19.37 -9.33 3.95
C ARG A 108 19.52 -7.90 4.47
N GLU A 109 20.63 -7.25 4.15
CA GLU A 109 20.75 -5.80 4.30
C GLU A 109 19.67 -5.12 3.45
N TRP A 110 18.92 -4.20 4.08
CA TRP A 110 17.82 -3.52 3.43
C TRP A 110 18.28 -2.20 2.80
N GLY A 111 17.75 -1.87 1.62
CA GLY A 111 18.10 -0.66 0.90
C GLY A 111 17.75 0.61 1.68
N LYS A 112 18.60 1.63 1.59
CA LYS A 112 18.32 2.98 2.10
C LYS A 112 17.67 3.81 0.99
N PRO A 113 16.43 4.29 1.16
CA PRO A 113 15.79 5.14 0.17
C PRO A 113 16.59 6.42 -0.08
N ILE A 114 16.58 6.89 -1.32
CA ILE A 114 17.13 8.20 -1.67
C ILE A 114 16.15 9.25 -1.18
N VAL A 115 16.64 10.21 -0.39
CA VAL A 115 15.88 11.37 0.08
C VAL A 115 16.58 12.64 -0.40
N MET A 116 15.80 13.63 -0.86
CA MET A 116 16.37 14.94 -1.17
C MET A 116 16.63 15.70 0.13
N ASP A 117 17.68 16.52 0.13
CA ASP A 117 17.96 17.43 1.24
C ASP A 117 16.84 18.47 1.40
N GLU A 118 16.34 18.62 2.62
CA GLU A 118 15.20 19.48 2.94
C GLU A 118 15.49 20.97 2.72
N ASN A 119 16.75 21.42 2.89
CA ASN A 119 17.11 22.81 2.60
C ASN A 119 17.11 23.07 1.09
N ILE A 120 17.52 22.09 0.29
CA ILE A 120 17.50 22.19 -1.17
C ILE A 120 16.07 22.17 -1.70
N LYS A 121 15.22 21.25 -1.22
CA LYS A 121 13.78 21.23 -1.56
C LYS A 121 13.13 22.59 -1.32
N ARG A 122 13.23 23.12 -0.10
CA ARG A 122 12.65 24.41 0.27
C ARG A 122 13.16 25.55 -0.62
N ARG A 123 14.47 25.59 -0.87
CA ARG A 123 15.07 26.61 -1.74
C ARG A 123 14.50 26.55 -3.16
N VAL A 124 14.28 25.36 -3.72
CA VAL A 124 13.71 25.18 -5.06
C VAL A 124 12.22 25.57 -5.06
N ASP A 125 11.47 25.18 -4.03
CA ASP A 125 10.06 25.55 -3.88
C ASP A 125 9.87 27.07 -3.83
N ASP A 126 10.70 27.78 -3.06
CA ASP A 126 10.66 29.24 -2.91
C ASP A 126 10.91 29.98 -4.25
N MET A 127 11.73 29.40 -5.15
CA MET A 127 12.03 29.99 -6.46
C MET A 127 11.14 29.45 -7.59
N TRP A 128 10.31 28.44 -7.37
CA TRP A 128 9.63 27.69 -8.43
C TRP A 128 8.82 28.57 -9.38
N ALA A 129 8.06 29.53 -8.84
CA ALA A 129 7.27 30.48 -9.62
C ALA A 129 8.14 31.43 -10.46
N GLN A 130 9.35 31.74 -10.01
CA GLN A 130 10.28 32.63 -10.72
C GLN A 130 10.95 31.91 -11.90
N LEU A 131 11.02 30.58 -11.88
CA LEU A 131 11.69 29.79 -12.91
C LEU A 131 10.91 29.70 -14.23
N LYS A 132 9.60 30.03 -14.24
CA LYS A 132 8.74 30.06 -15.45
C LYS A 132 8.84 28.81 -16.34
N ILE A 133 8.93 27.63 -15.72
CA ILE A 133 9.16 26.36 -16.45
C ILE A 133 7.92 25.93 -17.28
N PHE A 134 6.73 26.38 -16.89
CA PHE A 134 5.46 26.00 -17.51
C PHE A 134 4.65 27.20 -18.03
N GLU A 135 5.25 28.39 -18.06
CA GLU A 135 4.75 29.56 -18.82
C GLU A 135 5.41 29.59 -20.20
#